data_AF-A0A2R6H3R3-F1
#
_entry.id   AF-A0A2R6H3R3-F1
#
_cell.length_a   1.000
_cell.length_b   1.000
_cell.length_c   1.000
_cell.angle_alpha   90.00
_cell.angle_beta   90.00
_cell.angle_gamma   90.00
#
_symmetry.space_group_name_H-M   'P 1'
#
loop_
_entity.id
_entity.type
_entity.pdbx_description
1 polymer ?
#
loop_
_entity_poly.entity_id
_entity_poly.type
_entity_poly.pdbx_seq_one_letter_code
_entity_poly.pdbx_strand_id
1 'polypeptide(L)'
;MVLGNITTWFWLGTAGMALGTGLLAWSYLRVSSDDDTADLLLIGIGAIATVAYLGMALGVGRLGIDGRPVFWPRYLDWLLTTPMHVVYVGLLVDADRRRLGTLAALQAATIVFGFAGAVTAPPVKWLGFLAGSATFVGVVYLLYGPLTAAAAG
;
A
#
# COMPACT_ATOMS: atom_id res chain seq x y z
N MET A 1 -24.11 3.72 23.84
CA MET A 1 -22.68 4.05 23.65
C MET A 1 -22.17 3.22 22.48
N VAL A 2 -22.20 3.76 21.26
CA VAL A 2 -21.71 3.05 20.05
C VAL A 2 -20.20 3.25 19.97
N LEU A 3 -19.44 2.44 20.73
CA LEU A 3 -18.00 2.33 20.54
C LEU A 3 -17.77 1.50 19.26
N GLY A 4 -17.15 2.14 18.27
CA GLY A 4 -17.15 1.74 16.86
C GLY A 4 -16.68 0.30 16.61
N ASN A 5 -17.60 -0.52 16.10
CA ASN A 5 -17.31 -1.82 15.50
C ASN A 5 -16.24 -1.65 14.39
N ILE A 6 -15.37 -2.65 14.19
CA ILE A 6 -14.35 -2.65 13.11
C ILE A 6 -14.95 -2.30 11.74
N THR A 7 -16.20 -2.70 11.51
CA THR A 7 -16.97 -2.36 10.30
C THR A 7 -17.16 -0.84 10.10
N THR A 8 -17.34 -0.06 11.18
CA THR A 8 -17.45 1.41 11.09
C THR A 8 -16.16 2.01 10.52
N TRP A 9 -15.00 1.51 10.94
CA TRP A 9 -13.71 1.95 10.42
C TRP A 9 -13.51 1.57 8.95
N PHE A 10 -14.03 0.43 8.51
CA PHE A 10 -14.01 0.06 7.10
C PHE A 10 -14.88 0.98 6.24
N TRP A 11 -16.07 1.36 6.70
CA TRP A 11 -16.90 2.34 6.00
C TRP A 11 -16.26 3.73 5.94
N LEU A 12 -15.67 4.20 7.04
CA LEU A 12 -14.95 5.47 7.07
C LEU A 12 -13.76 5.46 6.10
N GLY A 13 -12.98 4.37 6.08
CA GLY A 13 -11.88 4.22 5.12
C GLY A 13 -12.38 4.18 3.67
N THR A 14 -13.50 3.50 3.40
CA THR A 14 -14.14 3.48 2.07
C THR A 14 -14.51 4.89 1.63
N ALA A 15 -15.21 5.65 2.48
CA ALA A 15 -15.66 7.01 2.16
C ALA A 15 -14.46 7.95 1.96
N GLY A 16 -13.45 7.87 2.82
CA GLY A 16 -12.24 8.69 2.73
C GLY A 16 -11.45 8.43 1.45
N MET A 17 -11.20 7.16 1.12
CA MET A 17 -10.49 6.79 -0.11
C MET A 17 -11.29 7.15 -1.36
N ALA A 18 -12.61 6.92 -1.37
CA ALA A 18 -13.47 7.27 -2.51
C ALA A 18 -13.48 8.78 -2.75
N LEU A 19 -13.60 9.58 -1.69
CA LEU A 19 -13.58 11.04 -1.77
C LEU A 19 -12.22 11.54 -2.28
N GLY A 20 -11.11 11.09 -1.69
CA GLY A 20 -9.77 11.48 -2.12
C GLY A 20 -9.49 11.11 -3.58
N THR A 21 -9.84 9.89 -3.97
CA THR A 21 -9.71 9.41 -5.36
C THR A 21 -10.56 10.25 -6.31
N GLY A 22 -11.80 10.55 -5.95
CA GLY A 22 -12.70 11.36 -6.76
C GLY A 22 -12.18 12.78 -6.96
N LEU A 23 -11.59 13.40 -5.92
CA LEU A 23 -10.97 14.72 -6.02
C LEU A 23 -9.74 14.71 -6.93
N LEU A 24 -8.87 13.70 -6.79
CA LEU A 24 -7.69 13.53 -7.66
C LEU A 24 -8.10 13.30 -9.12
N ALA A 25 -9.06 12.40 -9.37
CA ALA A 25 -9.57 12.14 -10.71
C ALA A 25 -10.22 13.39 -11.32
N TRP A 26 -10.97 14.16 -10.53
CA TRP A 26 -11.55 15.43 -10.98
C TRP A 26 -10.49 16.46 -11.33
N SER A 27 -9.41 16.55 -10.54
CA SER A 27 -8.27 17.41 -10.84
C SER A 27 -7.57 17.00 -12.14
N TYR A 28 -7.30 15.70 -12.29
CA TYR A 28 -6.67 15.12 -13.47
C TYR A 28 -7.45 15.45 -14.75
N LEU A 29 -8.77 15.28 -14.76
CA LEU A 29 -9.63 15.59 -15.92
C LEU A 29 -9.65 17.07 -16.32
N ARG A 30 -9.12 17.98 -15.49
CA ARG A 30 -9.11 19.42 -15.75
C ARG A 30 -7.72 19.98 -16.07
N VAL A 31 -6.66 19.29 -15.66
CA VAL A 31 -5.29 19.84 -15.64
C VAL A 31 -4.29 18.93 -16.36
N SER A 32 -4.70 17.77 -16.88
CA SER A 32 -3.78 16.75 -17.43
C SER A 32 -2.75 17.32 -18.41
N SER A 33 -1.48 17.04 -18.12
CA SER A 33 -0.30 17.34 -18.94
C SER A 33 0.19 16.10 -19.69
N ASP A 34 1.17 16.26 -20.60
CA ASP A 34 1.68 15.17 -21.44
C ASP A 34 2.35 14.02 -20.66
N ASP A 35 2.82 14.24 -19.42
CA ASP A 35 3.26 13.18 -18.50
C ASP A 35 2.36 13.15 -17.27
N ASP A 36 1.42 12.19 -17.26
CA ASP A 36 0.42 12.00 -16.21
C ASP A 36 0.61 10.71 -15.41
N THR A 37 1.74 10.02 -15.61
CA THR A 37 2.01 8.71 -15.01
C THR A 37 1.89 8.75 -13.49
N ALA A 38 2.44 9.79 -12.86
CA ALA A 38 2.43 9.96 -11.41
C ALA A 38 1.01 10.22 -10.85
N ASP A 39 0.20 11.01 -11.57
CA ASP A 39 -1.19 11.30 -11.19
C ASP A 39 -2.06 10.06 -11.29
N LEU A 40 -1.93 9.31 -12.39
CA LEU A 40 -2.66 8.05 -12.60
C LEU A 40 -2.29 6.99 -11.55
N LEU A 41 -1.04 6.94 -11.10
CA LEU A 41 -0.63 6.08 -9.99
C LEU A 41 -1.35 6.45 -8.69
N LEU A 42 -1.43 7.73 -8.33
CA LEU A 42 -2.13 8.17 -7.11
C LEU A 42 -3.64 7.87 -7.17
N ILE A 43 -4.27 8.09 -8.33
CA ILE A 43 -5.68 7.73 -8.54
C ILE A 43 -5.87 6.22 -8.42
N GLY A 44 -5.00 5.43 -9.06
CA GLY A 44 -5.02 3.97 -8.99
C GLY A 44 -4.88 3.44 -7.56
N ILE A 45 -3.96 4.00 -6.79
CA ILE A 45 -3.77 3.70 -5.36
C ILE A 45 -5.09 3.90 -4.59
N GLY A 46 -5.71 5.07 -4.72
CA GLY A 46 -6.93 5.40 -4.01
C GLY A 46 -8.11 4.53 -4.44
N ALA A 47 -8.22 4.21 -5.73
CA ALA A 47 -9.26 3.33 -6.26
C ALA A 47 -9.14 1.90 -5.72
N ILE A 48 -7.93 1.33 -5.70
CA ILE A 48 -7.67 0.00 -5.15
C ILE A 48 -8.02 -0.04 -3.66
N ALA A 49 -7.56 0.95 -2.90
CA ALA A 49 -7.86 1.06 -1.47
C ALA A 49 -9.37 1.18 -1.22
N THR A 50 -10.08 1.97 -2.02
CA THR A 50 -11.55 2.12 -1.94
C THR A 50 -12.25 0.76 -2.06
N VAL A 51 -11.86 -0.04 -3.06
CA VAL A 51 -12.44 -1.38 -3.28
C VAL A 51 -12.13 -2.32 -2.12
N ALA A 52 -10.89 -2.33 -1.63
CA ALA A 52 -10.49 -3.19 -0.53
C ALA A 52 -11.23 -2.85 0.77
N TYR A 53 -11.35 -1.56 1.10
CA TYR A 53 -12.09 -1.09 2.26
C TYR A 53 -13.59 -1.39 2.14
N LEU A 54 -14.18 -1.20 0.97
CA LEU A 54 -15.58 -1.55 0.72
C LEU A 54 -15.81 -3.05 0.91
N GLY A 55 -14.93 -3.89 0.36
CA GLY A 55 -14.99 -5.34 0.55
C GLY A 55 -14.97 -5.73 2.03
N MET A 56 -14.03 -5.16 2.80
CA MET A 56 -13.96 -5.41 4.25
C MET A 56 -15.19 -4.88 5.01
N ALA A 57 -15.75 -3.73 4.61
CA ALA A 57 -16.96 -3.17 5.19
C ALA A 57 -18.19 -4.06 4.96
N LEU A 58 -18.25 -4.72 3.81
CA LEU A 58 -19.27 -5.72 3.45
C LEU A 58 -19.01 -7.09 4.08
N GLY A 59 -17.95 -7.25 4.89
CA GLY A 59 -17.63 -8.49 5.60
C GLY A 59 -16.79 -9.48 4.81
N VAL A 60 -16.24 -9.10 3.65
CA VAL A 60 -15.43 -9.99 2.80
C VAL A 60 -14.05 -10.21 3.41
N GLY A 61 -13.59 -11.46 3.35
CA GLY A 61 -12.18 -11.80 3.50
C GLY A 61 -11.62 -11.75 4.91
N ARG A 62 -12.49 -11.89 5.92
CA ARG A 62 -12.08 -12.10 7.31
C ARG A 62 -11.68 -13.57 7.53
N LEU A 63 -10.47 -13.78 8.02
CA LEU A 63 -9.91 -15.06 8.45
C LEU A 63 -9.75 -15.05 9.97
N GLY A 64 -9.94 -16.20 10.62
CA GLY A 64 -9.62 -16.40 12.04
C GLY A 64 -8.31 -17.16 12.17
N ILE A 65 -7.25 -16.50 12.63
CA ILE A 65 -5.91 -17.09 12.79
C ILE A 65 -5.51 -16.92 14.24
N ASP A 66 -5.30 -17.99 15.00
CA ASP A 66 -4.83 -17.89 16.40
C ASP A 66 -5.72 -16.97 17.28
N GLY A 67 -7.04 -17.13 17.16
CA GLY A 67 -8.02 -16.33 17.93
C GLY A 67 -8.16 -14.85 17.52
N ARG A 68 -7.39 -14.37 16.54
CA ARG A 68 -7.43 -12.98 16.04
C ARG A 68 -7.95 -12.90 14.59
N PRO A 69 -8.64 -11.81 14.23
CA PRO A 69 -9.07 -11.59 12.85
C PRO A 69 -7.92 -11.11 11.97
N VAL A 70 -7.81 -11.70 10.78
CA VAL A 70 -6.91 -11.28 9.70
C VAL A 70 -7.77 -10.98 8.47
N PHE A 71 -7.61 -9.81 7.87
CA PHE A 71 -8.39 -9.41 6.69
C PHE A 71 -7.50 -9.49 5.45
N TRP A 72 -7.64 -10.54 4.65
CA TRP A 72 -6.79 -10.71 3.47
C TRP A 72 -6.94 -9.59 2.41
N PRO A 73 -8.12 -8.93 2.22
CA PRO A 73 -8.23 -7.83 1.27
C PRO A 73 -7.28 -6.68 1.58
N ARG A 74 -6.95 -6.46 2.86
CA ARG A 74 -5.95 -5.47 3.29
C ARG A 74 -4.56 -5.78 2.77
N TYR A 75 -4.15 -7.05 2.82
CA TYR A 75 -2.83 -7.44 2.34
C TYR A 75 -2.75 -7.42 0.81
N LEU A 76 -3.86 -7.72 0.12
CA LEU A 76 -3.94 -7.55 -1.32
C LEU A 76 -3.86 -6.07 -1.72
N ASP A 77 -4.60 -5.19 -1.04
CA ASP A 77 -4.47 -3.73 -1.19
C ASP A 77 -3.02 -3.31 -1.03
N TRP A 78 -2.41 -3.61 0.11
CA TRP A 78 -1.03 -3.19 0.38
C TRP A 78 -0.02 -3.74 -0.63
N LEU A 79 -0.22 -4.96 -1.13
CA LEU A 79 0.67 -5.57 -2.12
C LEU A 79 0.66 -4.80 -3.45
N LEU A 80 -0.46 -4.15 -3.78
CA LEU A 80 -0.59 -3.34 -4.98
C LEU A 80 -0.23 -1.88 -4.71
N THR A 81 -0.80 -1.30 -3.65
CA THR A 81 -0.71 0.14 -3.40
C THR A 81 0.62 0.56 -2.82
N THR A 82 1.27 -0.24 -1.97
CA THR A 82 2.55 0.18 -1.37
C THR A 82 3.71 0.18 -2.38
N PRO A 83 3.86 -0.80 -3.31
CA PRO A 83 4.83 -0.68 -4.40
C PRO A 83 4.56 0.52 -5.30
N MET A 84 3.28 0.82 -5.60
CA MET A 84 2.91 2.01 -6.37
C MET A 84 3.34 3.31 -5.67
N HIS A 85 3.19 3.41 -4.35
CA HIS A 85 3.65 4.60 -3.60
C HIS A 85 5.16 4.82 -3.71
N VAL A 86 5.97 3.78 -3.53
CA VAL A 86 7.45 3.93 -3.61
C VAL A 86 7.90 4.20 -5.05
N VAL A 87 7.18 3.68 -6.05
CA VAL A 87 7.41 4.04 -7.46
C VAL A 87 7.05 5.50 -7.71
N TYR A 88 5.90 5.97 -7.21
CA TYR A 88 5.50 7.38 -7.30
C TYR A 88 6.59 8.30 -6.74
N VAL A 89 7.12 8.02 -5.55
CA VAL A 89 8.21 8.79 -4.96
C VAL A 89 9.47 8.77 -5.84
N GLY A 90 9.79 7.64 -6.45
CA GLY A 90 10.93 7.53 -7.37
C GLY A 90 10.75 8.31 -8.67
N LEU A 91 9.51 8.39 -9.19
CA LEU A 91 9.21 9.19 -10.38
C LEU A 91 9.40 10.69 -10.14
N LEU A 92 9.11 11.18 -8.91
CA LEU A 92 9.31 12.59 -8.55
C LEU A 92 10.78 13.05 -8.62
N VAL A 93 11.73 12.12 -8.68
CA VAL A 93 13.17 12.39 -8.74
C VAL A 93 13.81 11.77 -9.99
N ASP A 94 13.00 11.47 -11.01
CA ASP A 94 13.43 10.86 -12.27
C ASP A 94 14.29 9.60 -12.10
N ALA A 95 13.98 8.78 -11.09
CA ALA A 95 14.75 7.57 -10.81
C ALA A 95 14.68 6.59 -11.99
N ASP A 96 15.84 5.98 -12.32
CA ASP A 96 15.89 5.01 -13.41
C ASP A 96 14.99 3.77 -13.16
N ARG A 97 14.62 3.09 -14.26
CA ARG A 97 13.73 1.91 -14.22
C ARG A 97 14.25 0.79 -13.31
N ARG A 98 15.57 0.62 -13.17
CA ARG A 98 16.15 -0.42 -12.31
C ARG A 98 15.90 -0.10 -10.84
N ARG A 99 16.07 1.16 -10.45
CA ARG A 99 15.79 1.64 -9.09
C ARG A 99 14.30 1.54 -8.78
N LEU A 100 13.42 1.98 -9.69
CA LEU A 100 11.97 1.84 -9.54
C LEU A 100 11.54 0.38 -9.36
N GLY A 101 12.06 -0.52 -10.20
CA GLY A 101 11.77 -1.95 -10.11
C GLY A 101 12.28 -2.57 -8.80
N THR A 102 13.45 -2.15 -8.32
CA THR A 102 14.02 -2.63 -7.05
C THR A 102 13.19 -2.16 -5.85
N LEU A 103 12.79 -0.89 -5.83
CA LEU A 103 11.89 -0.34 -4.80
C LEU A 103 10.57 -1.10 -4.76
N ALA A 104 9.92 -1.27 -5.92
CA ALA A 104 8.66 -1.99 -6.03
C ALA A 104 8.77 -3.44 -5.55
N ALA A 105 9.84 -4.15 -5.95
CA ALA A 105 10.05 -5.55 -5.57
C ALA A 105 10.29 -5.72 -4.06
N LEU A 106 11.14 -4.88 -3.45
CA LEU A 106 11.39 -4.92 -2.00
C LEU A 106 10.13 -4.56 -1.20
N GLN A 107 9.37 -3.58 -1.68
CA GLN A 107 8.12 -3.20 -1.04
C GLN A 107 7.06 -4.30 -1.17
N ALA A 108 6.93 -4.93 -2.33
CA ALA A 108 6.03 -6.07 -2.52
C ALA A 108 6.43 -7.26 -1.62
N ALA A 109 7.72 -7.58 -1.55
CA ALA A 109 8.24 -8.64 -0.69
C ALA A 109 7.93 -8.39 0.80
N THR A 110 8.03 -7.13 1.24
CA THR A 110 7.66 -6.71 2.60
C THR A 110 6.21 -7.10 2.93
N ILE A 111 5.29 -6.85 1.99
CA ILE A 111 3.87 -7.20 2.20
C ILE A 111 3.64 -8.70 2.11
N VAL A 112 4.28 -9.41 1.19
CA VAL A 112 4.16 -10.88 1.06
C VAL A 112 4.59 -11.56 2.36
N PHE A 113 5.76 -11.19 2.90
CA PHE A 113 6.24 -11.75 4.17
C PHE A 113 5.39 -11.33 5.36
N GLY A 114 4.91 -10.09 5.38
CA GLY A 114 3.95 -9.61 6.38
C GLY A 114 2.64 -10.41 6.37
N PHE A 115 2.11 -10.71 5.19
CA PHE A 115 0.91 -11.53 5.04
C PHE A 115 1.15 -12.97 5.50
N ALA A 116 2.27 -13.57 5.09
CA ALA A 116 2.67 -14.90 5.56
C ALA A 116 2.76 -14.96 7.09
N GLY A 117 3.34 -13.94 7.73
CA GLY A 117 3.37 -13.81 9.20
C GLY A 117 1.99 -13.59 9.83
N ALA A 118 1.05 -12.96 9.12
CA ALA A 118 -0.30 -12.73 9.60
C ALA A 118 -1.13 -14.02 9.63
N VAL A 119 -0.98 -14.88 8.61
CA VAL A 119 -1.77 -16.12 8.45
C VAL A 119 -1.12 -17.35 9.08
N THR A 120 0.01 -17.21 9.76
CA THR A 120 0.69 -18.30 10.45
C THR A 120 0.67 -18.12 11.97
N ALA A 121 0.78 -19.23 12.69
CA ALA A 121 0.86 -19.26 14.15
C ALA A 121 2.31 -19.11 14.66
N PRO A 122 2.53 -18.76 15.93
CA PRO A 122 3.85 -18.87 16.55
C PRO A 122 4.40 -20.31 16.47
N PRO A 123 5.73 -20.50 16.28
CA PRO A 123 6.75 -19.45 16.13
C PRO A 123 6.90 -18.94 14.68
N VAL A 124 6.32 -19.62 13.68
CA VAL A 124 6.52 -19.35 12.24
C VAL A 124 6.16 -17.91 11.86
N LYS A 125 5.14 -17.32 12.51
CA LYS A 125 4.77 -15.91 12.28
C LYS A 125 5.95 -14.94 12.38
N TRP A 126 6.90 -15.24 13.27
CA TRP A 126 8.05 -14.37 13.52
C TRP A 126 9.05 -14.41 12.38
N LEU A 127 9.16 -15.55 11.67
CA LEU A 127 9.99 -15.63 10.48
C LEU A 127 9.46 -14.71 9.37
N GLY A 128 8.14 -14.73 9.13
CA GLY A 128 7.49 -13.82 8.19
C GLY A 128 7.68 -12.35 8.58
N PHE A 129 7.48 -12.02 9.86
CA PHE A 129 7.69 -10.67 10.36
C PHE A 129 9.14 -10.20 10.18
N LEU A 130 10.13 -11.02 10.53
CA LEU A 130 11.56 -10.68 10.41
C LEU A 130 11.99 -10.56 8.95
N ALA A 131 11.55 -11.46 8.08
CA ALA A 131 11.84 -11.39 6.64
C ALA A 131 11.26 -10.12 6.02
N GLY A 132 9.99 -9.78 6.33
CA GLY A 132 9.37 -8.54 5.86
C GLY A 132 10.05 -7.29 6.42
N SER A 133 10.50 -7.32 7.67
CA SER A 133 11.27 -6.22 8.27
C SER A 133 12.60 -6.02 7.56
N ALA A 134 13.32 -7.10 7.23
CA ALA A 134 14.58 -7.03 6.51
C ALA A 134 14.42 -6.44 5.09
N THR A 135 13.37 -6.83 4.36
CA THR A 135 13.09 -6.24 3.04
C THR A 135 12.70 -4.76 3.16
N PHE A 136 11.94 -4.39 4.20
CA PHE A 136 11.56 -3.01 4.45
C PHE A 136 12.77 -2.11 4.78
N VAL A 137 13.75 -2.62 5.53
CA VAL A 137 15.04 -1.90 5.73
C VAL A 137 15.70 -1.58 4.38
N GLY A 138 15.64 -2.50 3.41
CA GLY A 138 16.10 -2.23 2.05
C GLY A 138 15.34 -1.09 1.35
N VAL A 139 14.01 -1.03 1.50
CA VAL A 139 13.20 0.09 0.98
C VAL A 139 13.63 1.41 1.62
N VAL A 140 13.71 1.47 2.95
CA VAL A 140 14.12 2.67 3.69
C VAL A 140 15.52 3.12 3.26
N TYR A 141 16.47 2.20 3.13
CA TYR A 141 17.82 2.52 2.64
C TYR A 141 17.80 3.17 1.26
N LEU A 142 17.01 2.64 0.32
CA LEU A 142 16.91 3.19 -1.04
C LEU A 142 16.25 4.57 -1.07
N LEU A 143 15.20 4.79 -0.27
CA LEU A 143 14.50 6.07 -0.18
C LEU A 143 15.39 7.16 0.43
N TYR A 144 16.02 6.89 1.57
CA TYR A 144 16.77 7.90 2.34
C TYR A 144 18.25 8.03 1.94
N GLY A 145 18.79 7.09 1.17
CA GLY A 145 20.13 7.21 0.61
C GLY A 145 20.08 7.65 -0.86
N PRO A 146 20.04 6.69 -1.81
CA PRO A 146 20.09 6.99 -3.24
C PRO A 146 19.06 8.01 -3.75
N LEU A 147 17.79 7.91 -3.34
CA LEU A 147 16.75 8.82 -3.84
C LEU A 147 16.85 10.22 -3.23
N THR A 148 17.19 10.32 -1.94
CA THR A 148 17.42 11.63 -1.31
C THR A 148 18.63 12.34 -1.93
N ALA A 149 19.69 11.60 -2.27
CA ALA A 149 20.83 12.16 -2.99
C ALA A 149 20.47 12.63 -4.40
N ALA A 150 19.57 11.92 -5.10
CA ALA A 150 19.07 12.31 -6.41
C ALA A 150 18.18 13.57 -6.35
N ALA A 151 17.38 13.73 -5.29
CA ALA A 151 16.51 14.89 -5.11
C ALA A 151 17.26 16.21 -4.78
N ALA A 152 18.51 16.12 -4.33
CA ALA A 152 19.31 17.26 -3.89
C ALA A 152 20.20 17.87 -4.98
N GLY A 153 20.28 17.24 -6.14
CA GLY A 153 21.03 17.73 -7.32
C GLY A 153 20.11 18.34 -8.35
#